data_AF-A0A2E3BCW5-F1
#
_entry.id   AF-A0A2E3BCW5-F1
#
_cell.length_a   1.000
_cell.length_b   1.000
_cell.length_c   1.000
_cell.angle_alpha   90.00
_cell.angle_beta   90.00
_cell.angle_gamma   90.00
#
_symmetry.space_group_name_H-M   'P 1'
#
loop_
_entity.id
_entity.type
_entity.pdbx_description
1 polymer ?
#
loop_
_entity_poly.entity_id
_entity_poly.type
_entity_poly.pdbx_seq_one_letter_code
_entity_poly.pdbx_strand_id
1 'polypeptide(L)'
;MNHSLYMRYFIFSLMMLLTIIFAVQVIVFDQAYLYGENELMEDIQLGILLAVAIVFFRLIGEKSWSIVEHSAPSLMLLTNLGAALSISFIIREMSCKDTEVDWLIFFVDGQGYKLLMLLIWVPLLLKAFKFKHEYISIVKKSILSSTALFLMAAVVCLAFSALFDKEIIVVEYFRFYEEIAEINGYCFMLLASMSFRKDMTLAVCRDAKAALESMSSTQESSIVATESRA
;
A
#
# COMPACT_ATOMS: atom_id res chain seq x y z
N MET A 1 -1.35 15.49 17.49
CA MET A 1 -1.82 14.07 17.48
C MET A 1 -3.12 13.84 16.72
N ASN A 2 -4.04 14.82 16.61
CA ASN A 2 -5.36 14.62 15.98
C ASN A 2 -5.36 14.57 14.44
N HIS A 3 -4.39 15.21 13.78
CA HIS A 3 -4.36 15.31 12.31
C HIS A 3 -4.25 13.93 11.62
N SER A 4 -3.47 12.99 12.18
CA SER A 4 -3.34 11.63 11.63
C SER A 4 -4.64 10.81 11.74
N LEU A 5 -5.44 11.02 12.78
CA LEU A 5 -6.73 10.37 12.95
C LEU A 5 -7.77 10.92 11.97
N TYR A 6 -7.83 12.25 11.80
CA TYR A 6 -8.72 12.87 10.82
C TYR A 6 -8.44 12.41 9.39
N MET A 7 -7.16 12.27 9.00
CA MET A 7 -6.81 11.75 7.68
C MET A 7 -7.25 10.30 7.49
N ARG A 8 -7.16 9.44 8.51
CA ARG A 8 -7.66 8.06 8.43
C ARG A 8 -9.17 8.00 8.28
N TYR A 9 -9.91 8.78 9.07
CA TYR A 9 -11.36 8.86 8.96
C TYR A 9 -11.79 9.44 7.60
N PHE A 10 -11.05 10.41 7.09
CA PHE A 10 -11.29 10.98 5.77
C PHE A 10 -11.10 9.91 4.67
N ILE A 11 -9.99 9.18 4.67
CA ILE A 11 -9.75 8.10 3.70
C ILE A 11 -10.82 7.01 3.81
N PHE A 12 -11.18 6.59 5.01
CA PHE A 12 -12.23 5.60 5.21
C PHE A 12 -13.60 6.09 4.72
N SER A 13 -13.92 7.36 4.96
CA SER A 13 -15.17 7.98 4.45
C SER A 13 -15.15 8.04 2.92
N LEU A 14 -14.00 8.37 2.33
CA LEU A 14 -13.81 8.39 0.88
C LEU A 14 -13.97 7.00 0.27
N MET A 15 -13.41 5.95 0.89
CA MET A 15 -13.60 4.55 0.47
C MET A 15 -15.08 4.17 0.42
N MET A 16 -15.82 4.48 1.50
CA MET A 16 -17.25 4.18 1.57
C MET A 16 -18.03 4.96 0.52
N LEU A 17 -17.71 6.24 0.34
CA LEU A 17 -18.36 7.09 -0.65
C LEU A 17 -18.10 6.60 -2.08
N LEU A 18 -16.86 6.24 -2.41
CA LEU A 18 -16.52 5.65 -3.72
C LEU A 18 -17.27 4.34 -3.95
N THR A 19 -17.29 3.45 -2.97
CA THR A 19 -18.03 2.18 -3.05
C THR A 19 -19.52 2.42 -3.31
N ILE A 20 -20.13 3.38 -2.62
CA ILE A 20 -21.55 3.72 -2.81
C ILE A 20 -21.79 4.32 -4.20
N ILE A 21 -20.95 5.26 -4.64
CA ILE A 21 -21.09 5.90 -5.96
C ILE A 21 -21.01 4.84 -7.06
N PHE A 22 -20.00 3.98 -7.01
CA PHE A 22 -19.83 2.92 -8.00
C PHE A 22 -20.97 1.90 -7.96
N ALA A 23 -21.45 1.51 -6.78
CA ALA A 23 -22.62 0.63 -6.66
C ALA A 23 -23.88 1.25 -7.26
N VAL A 24 -24.13 2.54 -7.03
CA VAL A 24 -25.27 3.24 -7.62
C VAL A 24 -25.14 3.32 -9.15
N GLN A 25 -23.97 3.70 -9.67
CA GLN A 25 -23.75 3.82 -11.10
C GLN A 25 -23.88 2.49 -11.84
N VAL A 26 -23.35 1.41 -11.27
CA VAL A 26 -23.34 0.10 -11.93
C VAL A 26 -24.65 -0.65 -11.74
N ILE A 27 -25.20 -0.70 -10.51
CA ILE A 27 -26.39 -1.53 -10.22
C ILE A 27 -27.70 -0.80 -10.56
N VAL A 28 -27.76 0.52 -10.39
CA VAL A 28 -29.00 1.30 -10.61
C VAL A 28 -29.05 1.90 -12.01
N PHE A 29 -27.92 2.41 -12.50
CA PHE A 29 -27.84 3.06 -13.81
C PHE A 29 -27.26 2.16 -14.92
N ASP A 30 -26.95 0.90 -14.61
CA ASP A 30 -26.47 -0.13 -15.54
C ASP A 30 -25.25 0.31 -16.38
N GLN A 31 -24.38 1.14 -15.79
CA GLN A 31 -23.19 1.66 -16.46
C GLN A 31 -22.05 0.64 -16.47
N ALA A 32 -22.22 -0.41 -17.26
CA ALA A 32 -21.30 -1.54 -17.33
C ALA A 32 -19.88 -1.19 -17.82
N TYR A 33 -19.70 -0.03 -18.47
CA TYR A 33 -18.38 0.41 -18.94
C TYR A 33 -17.45 0.85 -17.80
N LEU A 34 -17.95 1.15 -16.60
CA LEU A 34 -17.11 1.69 -15.51
C LEU A 34 -16.13 0.68 -14.90
N TYR A 35 -16.43 -0.62 -15.02
CA TYR A 35 -15.62 -1.72 -14.46
C TYR A 35 -14.95 -2.57 -15.55
N GLY A 36 -14.91 -2.08 -16.79
CA GLY A 36 -14.20 -2.75 -17.88
C GLY A 36 -12.68 -2.67 -17.73
N GLU A 37 -11.99 -3.38 -18.61
CA GLU A 37 -10.52 -3.38 -18.69
C GLU A 37 -10.01 -2.00 -19.13
N ASN A 38 -9.02 -1.43 -18.45
CA ASN A 38 -8.49 -0.07 -18.65
C ASN A 38 -9.53 1.07 -18.47
N GLU A 39 -10.55 0.86 -17.63
CA GLU A 39 -11.59 1.86 -17.37
C GLU A 39 -11.38 2.59 -16.03
N LEU A 40 -12.29 3.50 -15.70
CA LEU A 40 -12.17 4.43 -14.56
C LEU A 40 -11.81 3.76 -13.23
N MET A 41 -12.29 2.54 -12.97
CA MET A 41 -12.00 1.84 -11.72
C MET A 41 -10.53 1.43 -11.61
N GLU A 42 -9.92 0.92 -12.68
CA GLU A 42 -8.49 0.59 -12.73
C GLU A 42 -7.62 1.86 -12.60
N ASP A 43 -8.00 2.97 -13.25
CA ASP A 43 -7.31 4.27 -13.10
C ASP A 43 -7.29 4.76 -11.65
N ILE A 44 -8.40 4.60 -10.92
CA ILE A 44 -8.49 4.95 -9.50
C ILE A 44 -7.60 4.04 -8.66
N GLN A 45 -7.56 2.74 -8.97
CA GLN A 45 -6.68 1.79 -8.29
C GLN A 45 -5.21 2.16 -8.46
N LEU A 46 -4.79 2.46 -9.70
CA LEU A 46 -3.45 2.95 -10.02
C LEU A 46 -3.11 4.23 -9.25
N GLY A 47 -4.04 5.18 -9.19
CA GLY A 47 -3.87 6.42 -8.42
C GLY A 47 -3.67 6.17 -6.92
N ILE A 48 -4.44 5.24 -6.32
CA ILE A 48 -4.29 4.85 -4.91
C ILE A 48 -2.95 4.17 -4.70
N LEU A 49 -2.59 3.19 -5.54
CA LEU A 49 -1.33 2.47 -5.45
C LEU A 49 -0.11 3.38 -5.61
N LEU A 50 -0.17 4.37 -6.50
CA LEU A 50 0.86 5.39 -6.64
C LEU A 50 1.02 6.20 -5.36
N ALA A 51 -0.09 6.58 -4.71
CA ALA A 51 -0.03 7.25 -3.41
C ALA A 51 0.61 6.36 -2.33
N VAL A 52 0.28 5.05 -2.29
CA VAL A 52 0.93 4.07 -1.40
C VAL A 52 2.44 4.02 -1.65
N ALA A 53 2.85 3.91 -2.91
CA ALA A 53 4.25 3.85 -3.31
C ALA A 53 5.00 5.12 -2.87
N ILE A 54 4.43 6.31 -3.12
CA ILE A 54 5.03 7.59 -2.69
C ILE A 54 5.25 7.63 -1.18
N VAL A 55 4.28 7.17 -0.39
CA VAL A 55 4.43 7.11 1.08
C VAL A 55 5.59 6.21 1.46
N PHE A 56 5.68 4.99 0.91
CA PHE A 56 6.80 4.09 1.20
C PHE A 56 8.15 4.64 0.72
N PHE A 57 8.23 5.22 -0.47
CA PHE A 57 9.45 5.84 -0.98
C PHE A 57 9.98 6.95 -0.08
N ARG A 58 9.09 7.79 0.47
CA ARG A 58 9.48 8.82 1.46
C ARG A 58 10.03 8.22 2.75
N LEU A 59 9.59 7.02 3.12
CA LEU A 59 10.05 6.32 4.32
C LEU A 59 11.38 5.57 4.14
N ILE A 60 11.87 5.35 2.91
CA ILE A 60 13.13 4.63 2.66
C ILE A 60 14.36 5.40 3.15
N GLY A 61 14.30 6.73 3.24
CA GLY A 61 15.45 7.55 3.63
C GLY A 61 15.93 7.31 5.06
N GLU A 62 17.25 7.28 5.27
CA GLU A 62 17.89 7.05 6.58
C GLU A 62 17.42 8.05 7.65
N LYS A 63 17.14 9.30 7.25
CA LYS A 63 16.58 10.33 8.14
C LYS A 63 15.23 9.97 8.74
N SER A 64 14.46 9.09 8.10
CA SER A 64 13.16 8.64 8.60
C SER A 64 13.28 7.71 9.81
N TRP A 65 14.44 7.05 9.97
CA TRP A 65 14.70 6.01 10.96
C TRP A 65 15.85 6.33 11.94
N SER A 66 16.38 7.56 11.92
CA SER A 66 17.45 8.01 12.83
C SER A 66 17.10 7.88 14.32
N ILE A 67 15.81 7.81 14.65
CA ILE A 67 15.30 7.59 16.02
C ILE A 67 15.64 6.17 16.53
N VAL A 68 15.82 5.20 15.62
CA VAL A 68 15.99 3.77 15.95
C VAL A 68 17.21 3.19 15.24
N GLU A 69 18.38 3.78 15.50
CA GLU A 69 19.63 3.47 14.78
C GLU A 69 19.99 1.98 14.77
N HIS A 70 19.82 1.28 15.90
CA HIS A 70 20.15 -0.14 16.02
C HIS A 70 19.34 -1.07 15.10
N SER A 71 18.08 -0.70 14.78
CA SER A 71 17.18 -1.53 13.96
C SER A 71 16.76 -0.82 12.67
N ALA A 72 17.37 0.32 12.35
CA ALA A 72 17.14 1.06 11.12
C ALA A 72 17.33 0.18 9.86
N PRO A 73 18.34 -0.71 9.77
CA PRO A 73 18.49 -1.58 8.59
C PRO A 73 17.31 -2.53 8.38
N SER A 74 16.76 -3.08 9.46
CA SER A 74 15.62 -4.01 9.43
C SER A 74 14.31 -3.28 9.09
N LEU A 75 14.14 -2.04 9.59
CA LEU A 75 12.98 -1.20 9.27
C LEU A 75 13.03 -0.64 7.84
N MET A 76 14.20 -0.25 7.36
CA MET A 76 14.40 0.13 5.96
C MET A 76 14.12 -1.05 5.02
N LEU A 77 14.53 -2.26 5.38
CA LEU A 77 14.21 -3.46 4.60
C LEU A 77 12.70 -3.71 4.55
N LEU A 78 11.99 -3.59 5.67
CA LEU A 78 10.52 -3.74 5.70
C LEU A 78 9.82 -2.65 4.87
N THR A 79 10.35 -1.43 4.89
CA THR A 79 9.87 -0.33 4.03
C THR A 79 10.11 -0.64 2.55
N ASN A 80 11.28 -1.17 2.20
CA ASN A 80 11.61 -1.59 0.83
C ASN A 80 10.71 -2.75 0.37
N LEU A 81 10.34 -3.68 1.25
CA LEU A 81 9.37 -4.73 0.94
C LEU A 81 7.98 -4.15 0.66
N GLY A 82 7.54 -3.15 1.45
CA GLY A 82 6.28 -2.43 1.20
C GLY A 82 6.30 -1.67 -0.13
N ALA A 83 7.41 -0.99 -0.44
CA ALA A 83 7.59 -0.31 -1.73
C ALA A 83 7.58 -1.31 -2.91
N ALA A 84 8.33 -2.41 -2.80
CA ALA A 84 8.36 -3.46 -3.81
C ALA A 84 6.96 -4.04 -4.06
N LEU A 85 6.19 -4.29 -3.01
CA LEU A 85 4.81 -4.75 -3.11
C LEU A 85 3.91 -3.74 -3.84
N SER A 86 4.02 -2.45 -3.52
CA SER A 86 3.24 -1.43 -4.24
C SER A 86 3.60 -1.35 -5.72
N ILE A 87 4.88 -1.48 -6.08
CA ILE A 87 5.32 -1.49 -7.49
C ILE A 87 4.79 -2.76 -8.19
N SER A 88 4.79 -3.91 -7.52
CA SER A 88 4.23 -5.14 -8.06
C SER A 88 2.76 -4.98 -8.45
N PHE A 89 1.95 -4.37 -7.58
CA PHE A 89 0.55 -4.12 -7.90
C PHE A 89 0.35 -3.03 -8.96
N ILE A 90 1.16 -1.96 -8.96
CA ILE A 90 1.08 -0.94 -10.03
C ILE A 90 1.31 -1.59 -11.40
N ILE A 91 2.32 -2.45 -11.54
CA ILE A 91 2.59 -3.11 -12.81
C ILE A 91 1.50 -4.15 -13.15
N ARG A 92 0.86 -4.76 -12.14
CA ARG A 92 -0.26 -5.69 -12.35
C ARG A 92 -1.51 -4.98 -12.89
N GLU A 93 -1.85 -3.82 -12.35
CA GLU A 93 -3.05 -3.06 -12.75
C GLU A 93 -2.83 -2.21 -14.00
N MET A 94 -1.58 -1.87 -14.31
CA MET A 94 -1.30 -1.11 -15.52
C MET A 94 -1.43 -2.05 -16.72
N SER A 95 -2.32 -1.74 -17.67
CA SER A 95 -2.38 -2.43 -18.96
C SER A 95 -1.94 -1.48 -20.08
N CYS A 96 -0.87 -1.86 -20.78
CA CYS A 96 -0.26 -1.08 -21.86
C CYS A 96 -0.57 -1.66 -23.24
N LYS A 97 -1.55 -2.57 -23.35
CA LYS A 97 -1.94 -3.27 -24.58
C LYS A 97 -2.24 -2.33 -25.75
N ASP A 98 -2.75 -1.14 -25.47
CA ASP A 98 -3.12 -0.14 -26.49
C ASP A 98 -1.95 0.76 -26.92
N THR A 99 -0.77 0.59 -26.32
CA THR A 99 0.41 1.39 -26.64
C THR A 99 1.20 0.71 -27.76
N GLU A 100 1.61 1.43 -28.81
CA GLU A 100 2.46 0.89 -29.90
C GLU A 100 3.94 0.68 -29.48
N VAL A 101 4.21 0.39 -28.22
CA VAL A 101 5.56 0.33 -27.64
C VAL A 101 5.86 -1.07 -27.10
N ASP A 102 6.48 -1.90 -27.94
CA ASP A 102 6.72 -3.33 -27.69
C ASP A 102 7.46 -3.63 -26.38
N TRP A 103 8.45 -2.81 -26.01
CA TRP A 103 9.21 -3.03 -24.78
C TRP A 103 8.36 -2.79 -23.54
N LEU A 104 7.42 -1.84 -23.58
CA LEU A 104 6.54 -1.52 -22.46
C LEU A 104 5.51 -2.64 -22.27
N ILE A 105 4.88 -3.09 -23.37
CA ILE A 105 3.99 -4.26 -23.37
C ILE A 105 4.71 -5.48 -22.79
N PHE A 106 5.97 -5.73 -23.18
CA PHE A 106 6.72 -6.87 -22.67
C PHE A 106 6.90 -6.85 -21.13
N PHE A 107 7.17 -5.69 -20.55
CA PHE A 107 7.42 -5.56 -19.11
C PHE A 107 6.15 -5.49 -18.27
N VAL A 108 5.04 -5.07 -18.84
CA VAL A 108 3.79 -4.78 -18.12
C VAL A 108 2.78 -5.91 -18.34
N ASP A 109 2.45 -6.20 -19.60
CA ASP A 109 1.48 -7.24 -19.99
C ASP A 109 2.13 -8.60 -20.34
N GLY A 110 3.44 -8.59 -20.59
CA GLY A 110 4.19 -9.75 -21.10
C GLY A 110 4.87 -10.61 -20.02
N GLN A 111 5.79 -11.46 -20.47
CA GLN A 111 6.60 -12.27 -19.55
C GLN A 111 7.68 -11.45 -18.80
N GLY A 112 7.98 -10.24 -19.27
CA GLY A 112 8.96 -9.34 -18.65
C GLY A 112 8.56 -8.93 -17.23
N TYR A 113 7.26 -8.82 -16.94
CA TYR A 113 6.74 -8.60 -15.59
C TYR A 113 7.25 -9.66 -14.62
N LYS A 114 7.17 -10.95 -14.96
CA LYS A 114 7.61 -12.06 -14.10
C LYS A 114 9.10 -11.96 -13.78
N LEU A 115 9.91 -11.59 -14.78
CA LEU A 115 11.34 -11.39 -14.62
C LEU A 115 11.63 -10.18 -13.72
N LEU A 116 10.92 -9.07 -13.93
CA LEU A 116 11.05 -7.85 -13.13
C LEU A 116 10.66 -8.12 -11.67
N MET A 117 9.56 -8.84 -11.44
CA MET A 117 9.15 -9.29 -10.10
C MET A 117 10.24 -10.14 -9.44
N LEU A 118 10.83 -11.09 -10.17
CA LEU A 118 11.91 -11.93 -9.65
C LEU A 118 13.15 -11.09 -9.28
N LEU A 119 13.55 -10.16 -10.13
CA LEU A 119 14.71 -9.29 -9.91
C LEU A 119 14.52 -8.34 -8.70
N ILE A 120 13.30 -7.86 -8.46
CA ILE A 120 12.99 -7.02 -7.29
C ILE A 120 12.92 -7.87 -6.01
N TRP A 121 12.16 -8.98 -6.04
CA TRP A 121 11.84 -9.73 -4.84
C TRP A 121 12.97 -10.62 -4.34
N VAL A 122 13.72 -11.30 -5.22
CA VAL A 122 14.80 -12.23 -4.80
C VAL A 122 15.83 -11.57 -3.87
N PRO A 123 16.47 -10.43 -4.20
CA PRO A 123 17.46 -9.82 -3.32
C PRO A 123 16.85 -9.32 -2.00
N LEU A 124 15.60 -8.85 -2.01
CA LEU A 124 14.90 -8.40 -0.82
C LEU A 124 14.58 -9.57 0.12
N LEU A 125 14.08 -10.68 -0.43
CA LEU A 125 13.79 -11.89 0.32
C LEU A 125 15.07 -12.51 0.89
N LEU A 126 16.16 -12.58 0.12
CA LEU A 126 17.45 -13.07 0.61
C LEU A 126 17.96 -12.24 1.80
N LYS A 127 17.84 -10.91 1.73
CA LYS A 127 18.14 -10.02 2.86
C LYS A 127 17.20 -10.28 4.05
N ALA A 128 15.91 -10.45 3.81
CA ALA A 128 14.93 -10.73 4.86
C ALA A 128 15.22 -12.06 5.57
N PHE A 129 15.62 -13.10 4.82
CA PHE A 129 16.04 -14.37 5.39
C PHE A 129 17.30 -14.26 6.27
N LYS A 130 18.26 -13.40 5.90
CA LYS A 130 19.46 -13.15 6.71
C LYS A 130 19.12 -12.52 8.07
N PHE A 131 18.12 -11.62 8.11
CA PHE A 131 17.66 -10.93 9.32
C PHE A 131 16.40 -11.54 9.95
N LYS A 132 16.09 -12.80 9.63
CA LYS A 132 14.81 -13.46 9.99
C LYS A 132 14.42 -13.34 11.46
N HIS A 133 15.37 -13.45 12.38
CA HIS A 133 15.09 -13.49 13.82
C HIS A 133 14.63 -12.12 14.34
N GLU A 134 15.27 -11.04 13.89
CA GLU A 134 14.87 -9.68 14.24
C GLU A 134 13.52 -9.35 13.59
N TYR A 135 13.35 -9.71 12.32
CA TYR A 135 12.12 -9.48 11.57
C TYR A 135 10.89 -10.16 12.21
N ILE A 136 10.99 -11.45 12.52
CA ILE A 136 9.90 -12.20 13.14
C ILE A 136 9.55 -11.60 14.52
N SER A 137 10.54 -11.11 15.26
CA SER A 137 10.31 -10.43 16.55
C SER A 137 9.52 -9.14 16.37
N ILE A 138 9.90 -8.30 15.40
CA ILE A 138 9.21 -7.03 15.08
C ILE A 138 7.79 -7.31 14.62
N VAL A 139 7.60 -8.25 13.69
CA VAL A 139 6.28 -8.62 13.16
C VAL A 139 5.37 -9.16 14.27
N LYS A 140 5.87 -10.05 15.13
CA LYS A 140 5.09 -10.59 16.26
C LYS A 140 4.64 -9.50 17.23
N LYS A 141 5.50 -8.54 17.55
CA LYS A 141 5.15 -7.39 18.39
C LYS A 141 4.16 -6.44 17.71
N SER A 142 4.20 -6.37 16.38
CA SER A 142 3.40 -5.45 15.58
C SER A 142 2.11 -6.07 15.05
N ILE A 143 1.80 -7.34 15.34
CA ILE A 143 0.69 -8.05 14.69
C ILE A 143 -0.69 -7.47 15.03
N LEU A 144 -0.82 -6.82 16.18
CA LEU A 144 -2.02 -6.10 16.62
C LEU A 144 -1.92 -4.58 16.39
N SER A 145 -0.90 -4.11 15.68
CA SER A 145 -0.78 -2.70 15.30
C SER A 145 -1.84 -2.33 14.25
N SER A 146 -2.16 -1.03 14.15
CA SER A 146 -3.07 -0.54 13.12
C SER A 146 -2.59 -0.94 11.72
N THR A 147 -1.29 -0.85 11.47
CA THR A 147 -0.66 -1.24 10.20
C THR A 147 -0.93 -2.70 9.85
N ALA A 148 -0.73 -3.62 10.79
CA ALA A 148 -0.95 -5.04 10.56
C ALA A 148 -2.45 -5.35 10.33
N LEU A 149 -3.35 -4.74 11.10
CA LEU A 149 -4.79 -4.89 10.92
C LEU A 149 -5.25 -4.42 9.53
N PHE A 150 -4.77 -3.26 9.08
CA PHE A 150 -5.09 -2.75 7.74
C PHE A 150 -4.47 -3.60 6.63
N LEU A 151 -3.23 -4.09 6.78
CA LEU A 151 -2.64 -5.02 5.80
C LEU A 151 -3.40 -6.35 5.75
N MET A 152 -3.85 -6.89 6.89
CA MET A 152 -4.69 -8.09 6.89
C MET A 152 -6.03 -7.85 6.19
N ALA A 153 -6.66 -6.70 6.42
CA ALA A 153 -7.87 -6.31 5.69
C ALA A 153 -7.61 -6.21 4.18
N ALA A 154 -6.50 -5.59 3.77
CA ALA A 154 -6.09 -5.52 2.38
C ALA A 154 -5.91 -6.90 1.75
N VAL A 155 -5.23 -7.82 2.44
CA VAL A 155 -5.03 -9.20 1.97
C VAL A 155 -6.37 -9.92 1.82
N VAL A 156 -7.30 -9.75 2.77
CA VAL A 156 -8.64 -10.37 2.66
C VAL A 156 -9.40 -9.81 1.46
N CYS A 157 -9.38 -8.50 1.24
CA CYS A 157 -10.01 -7.87 0.08
C CYS A 157 -9.42 -8.36 -1.24
N LEU A 158 -8.09 -8.37 -1.38
CA LEU A 158 -7.42 -8.84 -2.61
C LEU A 158 -7.59 -10.34 -2.84
N ALA A 159 -7.60 -11.14 -1.78
CA ALA A 159 -7.88 -12.57 -1.90
C ALA A 159 -9.33 -12.83 -2.32
N PHE A 160 -10.27 -12.01 -1.83
CA PHE A 160 -11.67 -12.06 -2.23
C PHE A 160 -11.85 -11.64 -3.69
N SER A 161 -11.17 -10.57 -4.14
CA SER A 161 -11.11 -10.17 -5.55
C SER A 161 -10.67 -11.33 -6.45
N ALA A 162 -9.57 -12.00 -6.09
CA ALA A 162 -9.02 -13.12 -6.87
C ALA A 162 -9.95 -14.34 -7.01
N LEU A 163 -11.02 -14.43 -6.21
CA LEU A 163 -12.06 -15.45 -6.39
C LEU A 163 -12.99 -15.13 -7.56
N PHE A 164 -13.22 -13.85 -7.84
CA PHE A 164 -14.02 -13.38 -8.98
C PHE A 164 -13.20 -13.39 -10.27
N ASP A 165 -11.94 -12.93 -10.22
CA ASP A 165 -10.98 -12.96 -11.35
C ASP A 165 -10.84 -14.36 -11.95
N LYS A 166 -10.72 -15.37 -11.08
CA LYS A 166 -10.59 -16.79 -11.49
C LYS A 166 -11.92 -17.45 -11.86
N GLU A 167 -13.01 -16.68 -11.92
CA GLU A 167 -14.37 -17.16 -12.19
C GLU A 167 -14.79 -18.32 -11.25
N ILE A 168 -14.23 -18.38 -10.03
CA ILE A 168 -14.60 -19.39 -9.04
C ILE A 168 -16.03 -19.10 -8.55
N ILE A 169 -16.36 -17.81 -8.44
CA ILE A 169 -17.70 -17.31 -8.12
C ILE A 169 -18.17 -16.49 -9.32
N VAL A 170 -19.07 -17.06 -10.12
CA VAL A 170 -19.71 -16.35 -11.23
C VAL A 170 -21.09 -15.87 -10.79
N VAL A 171 -21.20 -14.57 -10.58
CA VAL A 171 -22.44 -13.87 -10.23
C VAL A 171 -22.67 -12.72 -11.21
N GLU A 172 -23.88 -12.18 -11.23
CA GLU A 172 -24.15 -10.95 -11.97
C GLU A 172 -23.23 -9.84 -11.48
N TYR A 173 -22.63 -9.07 -12.40
CA TYR A 173 -21.62 -8.04 -12.08
C TYR A 173 -20.37 -8.57 -11.34
N PHE A 174 -19.94 -9.83 -11.56
CA PHE A 174 -18.74 -10.38 -10.89
C PHE A 174 -17.49 -9.49 -11.02
N ARG A 175 -17.23 -8.94 -12.22
CA ARG A 175 -16.10 -8.06 -12.49
C ARG A 175 -16.19 -6.75 -11.68
N PHE A 176 -17.39 -6.20 -11.50
CA PHE A 176 -17.56 -5.05 -10.61
C PHE A 176 -17.22 -5.36 -9.15
N TYR A 177 -17.60 -6.55 -8.64
CA TYR A 177 -17.24 -6.96 -7.28
C TYR A 177 -15.75 -7.18 -7.10
N GLU A 178 -15.09 -7.69 -8.13
CA GLU A 178 -13.63 -7.77 -8.23
C GLU A 178 -13.01 -6.37 -8.08
N GLU A 179 -13.35 -5.43 -8.97
CA GLU A 179 -12.79 -4.07 -8.97
C GLU A 179 -13.03 -3.33 -7.64
N ILE A 180 -14.24 -3.45 -7.05
CA ILE A 180 -14.52 -2.84 -5.75
C ILE A 180 -13.68 -3.45 -4.63
N ALA A 181 -13.49 -4.77 -4.65
CA ALA A 181 -12.67 -5.44 -3.65
C ALA A 181 -11.20 -4.99 -3.78
N GLU A 182 -10.71 -4.80 -5.00
CA GLU A 182 -9.36 -4.29 -5.28
C GLU A 182 -9.16 -2.86 -4.77
N ILE A 183 -10.05 -1.93 -5.14
CA ILE A 183 -10.04 -0.53 -4.68
C ILE A 183 -9.99 -0.48 -3.14
N ASN A 184 -10.86 -1.24 -2.47
CA ASN A 184 -10.88 -1.28 -1.01
C ASN A 184 -9.60 -1.88 -0.43
N GLY A 185 -9.07 -2.94 -1.04
CA GLY A 185 -7.79 -3.53 -0.66
C GLY A 185 -6.64 -2.52 -0.73
N TYR A 186 -6.55 -1.76 -1.81
CA TYR A 186 -5.51 -0.75 -1.99
C TYR A 186 -5.67 0.46 -1.08
N CYS A 187 -6.91 0.90 -0.80
CA CYS A 187 -7.12 1.92 0.20
C CYS A 187 -6.74 1.45 1.63
N PHE A 188 -6.94 0.18 1.97
CA PHE A 188 -6.41 -0.36 3.22
C PHE A 188 -4.88 -0.40 3.24
N MET A 189 -4.22 -0.68 2.11
CA MET A 189 -2.76 -0.53 2.01
C MET A 189 -2.30 0.91 2.22
N LEU A 190 -3.07 1.90 1.75
CA LEU A 190 -2.80 3.32 1.99
C LEU A 190 -2.95 3.67 3.48
N LEU A 191 -4.00 3.20 4.13
CA LEU A 191 -4.16 3.38 5.58
C LEU A 191 -3.01 2.75 6.36
N ALA A 192 -2.57 1.55 5.94
CA ALA A 192 -1.43 0.86 6.54
C ALA A 192 -0.11 1.62 6.36
N SER A 193 0.18 2.13 5.16
CA SER A 193 1.42 2.86 4.87
C SER A 193 1.53 4.14 5.71
N MET A 194 0.41 4.81 5.98
CA MET A 194 0.35 5.99 6.84
C MET A 194 0.58 5.69 8.32
N SER A 195 0.19 4.51 8.81
CA SER A 195 0.44 4.07 10.19
C SER A 195 1.81 3.42 10.37
N PHE A 196 2.43 2.98 9.28
CA PHE A 196 3.61 2.13 9.27
C PHE A 196 4.78 2.68 10.10
N ARG A 197 5.20 3.93 9.86
CA ARG A 197 6.36 4.51 10.57
C ARG A 197 6.15 4.51 12.09
N LYS A 198 4.98 4.97 12.54
CA LYS A 198 4.65 5.05 13.96
C LYS A 198 4.63 3.68 14.61
N ASP A 199 3.92 2.73 14.01
CA ASP A 199 3.76 1.40 14.58
C ASP A 199 5.09 0.64 14.63
N MET A 200 5.91 0.77 13.60
CA MET A 200 7.23 0.15 13.55
C MET A 200 8.22 0.76 14.53
N THR A 201 8.24 2.09 14.69
CA THR A 201 9.07 2.75 15.71
C THR A 201 8.67 2.29 17.11
N LEU A 202 7.36 2.19 17.41
CA LEU A 202 6.87 1.71 18.70
C LEU A 202 7.17 0.23 18.97
N ALA A 203 7.15 -0.62 17.93
CA ALA A 203 7.45 -2.04 18.07
C ALA A 203 8.91 -2.33 18.44
N VAL A 204 9.81 -1.41 18.07
CA VAL A 204 11.25 -1.58 18.24
C VAL A 204 11.80 -0.80 19.43
N CYS A 205 11.26 0.38 19.74
CA CYS A 205 11.67 1.15 20.91
C CYS A 205 11.31 0.43 22.22
N ARG A 206 12.29 0.32 23.14
CA ARG A 206 12.06 -0.24 24.49
C ARG A 206 11.21 0.67 25.38
N ASP A 207 11.26 1.99 25.16
CA ASP A 207 10.44 2.99 25.85
C ASP A 207 9.51 3.71 24.88
N ALA A 208 8.23 3.33 24.89
CA ALA A 208 7.20 3.91 24.03
C ALA A 208 7.01 5.43 24.26
N LYS A 209 7.34 5.94 25.45
CA LYS A 209 7.21 7.35 25.80
C LYS A 209 8.29 8.22 25.14
N ALA A 210 9.55 7.77 25.15
CA ALA A 210 10.66 8.44 24.46
C ALA A 210 10.50 8.39 22.92
N ALA A 211 9.91 7.32 22.40
CA ALA A 211 9.56 7.21 20.98
C ALA A 211 8.49 8.24 20.57
N LEU A 212 7.44 8.43 21.39
CA LEU A 212 6.42 9.44 21.11
C LEU A 212 6.98 10.87 21.18
N GLU A 213 7.81 11.17 22.18
CA GLU A 213 8.40 12.51 22.37
C GLU A 213 9.38 12.90 21.24
N SER A 214 10.19 11.96 20.76
CA SER A 214 11.10 12.19 19.61
C SER A 214 10.38 12.30 18.26
N MET A 215 9.24 11.61 18.10
CA MET A 215 8.39 11.77 16.93
C MET A 215 7.69 13.13 16.90
N SER A 216 7.25 13.66 18.05
CA SER A 216 6.66 15.01 18.12
C SER A 216 7.67 16.12 17.81
N SER A 217 8.90 16.03 18.32
CA SER A 217 9.94 17.05 18.09
C SER A 217 10.48 17.04 16.65
N THR A 218 10.54 15.88 16.01
CA THR A 218 10.90 15.77 14.59
C THR A 218 9.79 16.33 13.68
N GLN A 219 8.53 16.18 14.08
CA GLN A 219 7.40 16.72 13.33
C GLN A 219 7.34 18.26 13.45
N GLU A 220 7.55 18.82 14.64
CA GLU A 220 7.63 20.28 14.83
C GLU A 220 8.81 20.91 14.08
N SER A 221 10.01 20.30 14.11
CA SER A 221 11.16 20.84 13.38
C SER A 221 10.99 20.79 11.85
N SER A 222 10.27 19.79 11.33
CA SER A 222 9.94 19.72 9.90
C SER A 222 8.90 20.77 9.46
N ILE A 223 7.96 21.14 10.33
CA ILE A 223 6.96 22.19 10.07
C ILE A 223 7.64 23.57 10.08
N VAL A 224 8.46 23.85 11.09
CA VAL A 224 9.19 25.13 11.21
C VAL A 224 10.20 25.32 10.07
N ALA A 225 10.87 24.24 9.61
CA ALA A 225 11.79 24.32 8.47
C ALA A 225 11.07 24.56 7.12
N THR A 226 9.79 24.21 7.03
CA THR A 226 8.96 24.43 5.84
C THR A 226 8.38 25.85 5.84
N GLU A 227 8.00 26.38 7.00
CA GLU A 227 7.56 27.78 7.16
C GLU A 227 8.71 28.79 7.02
N SER A 228 9.94 28.45 7.42
CA SER A 228 11.12 29.32 7.24
C SER A 228 11.61 29.42 5.78
N ARG A 229 11.05 28.62 4.87
CA ARG A 229 11.42 28.58 3.44
C ARG A 229 10.30 29.09 2.51
N ALA A 230 9.16 29.49 3.07
CA ALA A 230 8.09 30.22 2.37
C ALA A 230 8.27 31.72 2.61
#